data_AF-A0A7W6P7I1-F1
#
_entry.id   AF-A0A7W6P7I1-F1
#
_cell.length_a   1.000
_cell.length_b   1.000
_cell.length_c   1.000
_cell.angle_alpha   90.00
_cell.angle_beta   90.00
_cell.angle_gamma   90.00
#
_symmetry.space_group_name_H-M   'P 1'
#
loop_
_entity.id
_entity.type
_entity.pdbx_description
1 polymer ?
#
loop_
_entity_poly.entity_id
_entity_poly.type
_entity_poly.pdbx_seq_one_letter_code
_entity_poly.pdbx_strand_id
1 'polypeptide(L)'
;MSDDELFGDLVPQIPDNGKTSGPITAEMTESEMCSALAISSARLRTLARDGICIRTRPGRYDFWKSLHNYLARLRLHAERAGRPSAGGDDLRAEKLRLMKAQAEREETKNAALRGELIEVEAVTREWQAVLRDVRAAMLAVPSRFGADHPHLTPNDISDLNSEIKNGLEGLADGKD
;
A
#
# COMPACT_ATOMS: atom_id res chain seq x y z
N MET A 1 -14.99 -11.02 -37.15
CA MET A 1 -13.84 -10.16 -36.84
C MET A 1 -12.66 -10.76 -37.55
N SER A 2 -12.23 -10.13 -38.65
CA SER A 2 -11.12 -10.63 -39.47
C SER A 2 -9.80 -10.31 -38.77
N ASP A 3 -8.76 -11.13 -38.95
CA ASP A 3 -7.43 -10.89 -38.38
C ASP A 3 -6.87 -9.49 -38.72
N ASP A 4 -7.34 -8.90 -39.82
CA ASP A 4 -7.01 -7.53 -40.26
C ASP A 4 -7.41 -6.43 -39.26
N GLU A 5 -8.48 -6.62 -38.46
CA GLU A 5 -8.94 -5.63 -37.48
C GLU A 5 -8.16 -5.69 -36.16
N LEU A 6 -7.49 -6.82 -35.86
CA LEU A 6 -6.77 -7.03 -34.60
C LEU A 6 -5.39 -6.35 -34.57
N PHE A 7 -4.79 -6.12 -35.75
CA PHE A 7 -3.46 -5.52 -35.87
C PHE A 7 -3.47 -4.06 -36.35
N GLY A 8 -4.63 -3.54 -36.79
CA GLY A 8 -4.75 -2.21 -37.39
C GLY A 8 -4.26 -1.07 -36.49
N ASP A 9 -4.50 -1.16 -35.18
CA ASP A 9 -4.07 -0.14 -34.20
C ASP A 9 -2.66 -0.38 -33.63
N LEU A 10 -2.07 -1.55 -33.88
CA LEU A 10 -0.75 -1.93 -33.36
C LEU A 10 0.38 -1.73 -34.37
N VAL A 11 0.06 -1.48 -35.64
CA VAL A 11 1.04 -1.06 -36.64
C VAL A 11 1.31 0.41 -36.40
N PRO A 12 2.52 0.81 -35.94
CA PRO A 12 2.86 2.22 -35.84
C PRO A 12 2.69 2.80 -37.24
N GLN A 13 1.88 3.87 -37.35
CA GLN A 13 1.81 4.69 -38.57
C GLN A 13 3.24 5.16 -38.85
N ILE A 14 3.95 4.46 -39.74
CA ILE A 14 5.30 4.85 -40.14
C ILE A 14 5.09 6.20 -40.84
N PRO A 15 5.66 7.30 -40.31
CA PRO A 15 5.49 8.58 -40.97
C PRO A 15 6.05 8.42 -42.39
N ASP A 16 5.16 8.53 -43.38
CA ASP A 16 5.53 8.49 -44.78
C ASP A 16 6.20 9.82 -45.10
N ASN A 17 7.53 9.83 -44.92
CA ASN A 17 8.35 11.02 -45.13
C ASN A 17 8.59 11.30 -46.62
N GLY A 18 7.83 10.69 -47.54
CA GLY A 18 7.99 10.82 -48.99
C GLY A 18 9.33 10.28 -49.51
N LYS A 19 10.08 9.53 -48.68
CA LYS A 19 11.35 8.89 -49.02
C LYS A 19 11.14 7.39 -49.14
N THR A 20 10.38 6.94 -50.13
CA THR A 20 10.28 5.51 -50.42
C THR A 20 11.48 5.05 -51.25
N SER A 21 12.24 4.14 -50.62
CA SER A 21 12.96 3.03 -51.26
C SER A 21 14.06 3.38 -52.29
N GLY A 22 15.18 3.91 -51.80
CA GLY A 22 16.47 3.50 -52.37
C GLY A 22 16.71 1.99 -52.12
N PRO A 23 17.61 1.34 -52.86
CA PRO A 23 17.94 -0.08 -52.61
C PRO A 23 18.32 -0.27 -51.13
N ILE A 24 17.93 -1.39 -50.52
CA ILE A 24 18.32 -1.72 -49.14
C ILE A 24 19.85 -1.82 -49.11
N THR A 25 20.50 -0.75 -48.66
CA THR A 25 21.96 -0.68 -48.57
C THR A 25 22.44 -1.34 -47.30
N ALA A 26 23.60 -1.99 -47.37
CA ALA A 26 24.22 -2.60 -46.19
C ALA A 26 24.55 -1.56 -45.10
N GLU A 27 24.83 -0.32 -45.51
CA GLU A 27 25.00 0.81 -44.61
C GLU A 27 23.87 1.84 -44.79
N MET A 28 23.34 2.34 -43.68
CA MET A 28 22.31 3.38 -43.64
C MET A 28 22.75 4.58 -42.80
N THR A 29 22.28 5.77 -43.18
CA THR A 29 22.39 6.98 -42.36
C THR A 29 21.54 6.88 -41.10
N GLU A 30 21.81 7.76 -40.12
CA GLU A 30 20.99 7.84 -38.90
C GLU A 30 19.50 8.07 -39.20
N SER A 31 19.18 8.92 -40.19
CA SER A 31 17.80 9.21 -40.59
C SER A 31 17.12 8.01 -41.23
N GLU A 32 17.81 7.30 -42.13
CA GLU A 32 17.27 6.11 -42.80
C GLU A 32 17.06 4.96 -41.80
N MET A 33 17.97 4.81 -40.85
CA MET A 33 17.88 3.80 -39.80
C MET A 33 16.73 4.05 -38.83
N CYS A 34 16.51 5.31 -38.44
CA CYS A 34 15.36 5.71 -37.62
C CYS A 34 14.03 5.42 -38.31
N SER A 35 13.92 5.73 -39.61
CA SER A 35 12.74 5.42 -40.40
C SER A 35 12.53 3.90 -40.51
N ALA A 36 13.59 3.13 -40.79
CA ALA A 36 13.49 1.69 -41.00
C ALA A 36 13.10 0.91 -39.72
N LEU A 37 13.57 1.35 -38.55
CA LEU A 37 13.22 0.73 -37.26
C LEU A 37 12.02 1.38 -36.58
N ALA A 38 11.43 2.43 -37.16
CA ALA A 38 10.37 3.25 -36.56
C ALA A 38 10.71 3.74 -35.14
N ILE A 39 11.91 4.29 -34.93
CA ILE A 39 12.39 4.80 -33.64
C ILE A 39 12.99 6.20 -33.75
N SER A 40 12.98 6.94 -32.64
CA SER A 40 13.62 8.26 -32.56
C SER A 40 15.15 8.19 -32.62
N SER A 41 15.81 9.27 -33.05
CA SER A 41 17.29 9.34 -33.09
C SER A 41 17.92 9.22 -31.70
N ALA A 42 17.26 9.73 -30.66
CA ALA A 42 17.70 9.54 -29.27
C ALA A 42 17.69 8.06 -28.87
N ARG A 43 16.66 7.32 -29.29
CA ARG A 43 16.55 5.88 -29.06
C ARG A 43 17.62 5.13 -29.85
N LEU A 44 17.82 5.45 -31.12
CA LEU A 44 18.85 4.84 -31.97
C LEU A 44 20.27 5.04 -31.37
N ARG A 45 20.59 6.23 -30.86
CA ARG A 45 21.87 6.50 -30.18
C ARG A 45 22.05 5.69 -28.91
N THR A 46 20.97 5.50 -28.15
CA THR A 46 20.99 4.63 -26.98
C THR A 46 21.22 3.18 -27.38
N LEU A 47 20.53 2.68 -28.41
CA LEU A 47 20.74 1.33 -28.93
C LEU A 47 22.16 1.12 -29.48
N ALA A 48 22.76 2.15 -30.07
CA ALA A 48 24.13 2.11 -30.52
C ALA A 48 25.12 2.05 -29.34
N ARG A 49 24.87 2.79 -28.27
CA ARG A 49 25.65 2.74 -27.02
C ARG A 49 25.55 1.37 -26.36
N ASP A 50 24.35 0.78 -26.37
CA ASP A 50 24.07 -0.54 -25.83
C ASP A 50 24.62 -1.69 -26.72
N GLY A 51 25.30 -1.37 -27.83
CA GLY A 51 25.89 -2.35 -28.75
C GLY A 51 24.89 -3.07 -29.64
N ILE A 52 23.62 -2.67 -29.64
CA ILE A 52 22.55 -3.30 -30.43
C ILE A 52 22.61 -2.80 -31.88
N CYS A 53 22.69 -1.48 -32.07
CA CYS A 53 22.87 -0.88 -33.39
C CYS A 53 24.36 -0.69 -33.69
N ILE A 54 24.86 -1.36 -34.73
CA ILE A 54 26.29 -1.40 -35.05
C ILE A 54 26.65 -0.19 -35.90
N ARG A 55 27.58 0.64 -35.39
CA ARG A 55 28.13 1.79 -36.11
C ARG A 55 29.28 1.36 -37.02
N THR A 56 29.18 1.70 -38.29
CA THR A 56 30.25 1.42 -39.28
C THR A 56 31.17 2.63 -39.44
N ARG A 57 30.60 3.83 -39.50
CA ARG A 57 31.30 5.13 -39.59
C ARG A 57 30.53 6.19 -38.78
N PRO A 58 31.12 7.38 -38.50
CA PRO A 58 30.37 8.46 -37.87
C PRO A 58 29.07 8.76 -38.64
N GLY A 59 27.92 8.57 -37.96
CA GLY A 59 26.59 8.78 -38.57
C GLY A 59 26.14 7.72 -39.58
N ARG A 60 26.77 6.53 -39.61
CA ARG A 60 26.38 5.38 -40.45
C ARG A 60 26.28 4.09 -39.63
N TYR A 61 25.31 3.26 -39.96
CA TYR A 61 25.00 2.01 -39.27
C TYR A 61 24.93 0.84 -40.25
N ASP A 62 25.37 -0.34 -39.81
CA ASP A 62 25.16 -1.61 -40.53
C ASP A 62 23.70 -2.02 -40.33
N PHE A 63 22.90 -1.97 -41.40
CA PHE A 63 21.45 -2.19 -41.32
C PHE A 63 21.12 -3.62 -40.89
N TRP A 64 21.71 -4.60 -41.56
CA TRP A 64 21.36 -6.01 -41.36
C TRP A 64 21.75 -6.50 -39.97
N LYS A 65 22.95 -6.15 -39.48
CA LYS A 65 23.37 -6.55 -38.13
C LYS A 65 22.52 -5.87 -37.06
N SER A 66 22.26 -4.58 -37.24
CA SER A 66 21.47 -3.81 -36.27
C SER A 66 20.01 -4.27 -36.21
N LEU A 67 19.42 -4.63 -37.36
CA LEU A 67 18.07 -5.17 -37.44
C LEU A 67 17.98 -6.54 -36.74
N HIS A 68 18.92 -7.45 -37.02
CA HIS A 68 18.95 -8.76 -36.35
C HIS A 68 19.08 -8.62 -34.83
N ASN A 69 20.00 -7.78 -34.36
CA ASN A 69 20.19 -7.52 -32.93
C ASN A 69 18.93 -6.92 -32.30
N TYR A 70 18.27 -5.99 -33.00
CA TYR A 70 17.04 -5.36 -32.52
C TYR A 70 15.88 -6.36 -32.44
N LEU A 71 15.68 -7.18 -33.47
CA LEU A 71 14.66 -8.23 -33.48
C LEU A 71 14.92 -9.31 -32.43
N ALA A 72 16.17 -9.74 -32.25
CA ALA A 72 16.56 -10.69 -31.22
C ALA A 72 16.25 -10.15 -29.81
N ARG A 73 16.53 -8.85 -29.59
CA ARG A 73 16.17 -8.17 -28.33
C ARG A 73 14.66 -8.12 -28.12
N LEU A 74 13.87 -7.79 -29.15
CA LEU A 74 12.42 -7.73 -29.03
C LEU A 74 11.84 -9.11 -28.72
N ARG A 75 12.34 -10.18 -29.36
CA ARG A 75 11.98 -11.56 -29.06
C ARG A 75 12.30 -11.93 -27.62
N LEU A 76 13.50 -11.60 -27.13
CA LEU A 76 13.88 -11.83 -25.73
C LEU A 76 12.95 -11.08 -24.75
N HIS A 77 12.57 -9.84 -25.06
CA HIS A 77 11.62 -9.10 -24.23
C HIS A 77 10.21 -9.71 -24.28
N ALA A 78 9.74 -10.14 -25.44
CA ALA A 78 8.44 -10.79 -25.60
C ALA A 78 8.38 -12.16 -24.90
N GLU A 79 9.44 -12.97 -24.98
CA GLU A 79 9.58 -14.23 -24.26
C GLU A 79 9.53 -14.03 -22.73
N ARG A 80 10.15 -12.96 -22.23
CA ARG A 80 10.11 -12.59 -20.80
C ARG A 80 8.77 -12.00 -20.36
N ALA A 81 8.01 -11.40 -21.28
CA ALA A 81 6.69 -10.85 -21.01
C ALA A 81 5.58 -11.90 -21.10
N GLY A 82 5.70 -12.87 -22.00
CA GLY A 82 4.72 -13.95 -22.23
C GLY A 82 4.94 -15.21 -21.41
N ARG A 83 6.14 -15.42 -20.84
CA ARG A 83 6.39 -16.47 -19.85
C ARG A 83 6.21 -15.85 -18.46
N PRO A 84 5.32 -16.37 -17.59
CA PRO A 84 5.39 -16.05 -16.18
C PRO A 84 6.81 -16.45 -15.77
N SER A 85 7.62 -15.48 -15.37
CA SER A 85 8.90 -15.78 -14.73
C SER A 85 8.58 -16.79 -13.62
N ALA A 86 9.26 -17.92 -13.59
CA ALA A 86 9.04 -19.03 -12.64
C ALA A 86 9.42 -18.63 -11.19
N GLY A 87 8.87 -17.51 -10.72
CA GLY A 87 9.20 -16.76 -9.50
C GLY A 87 8.77 -15.28 -9.55
N GLY A 88 8.37 -14.75 -10.71
CA GLY A 88 7.84 -13.38 -10.84
C GLY A 88 6.36 -13.26 -10.47
N ASP A 89 5.60 -14.33 -10.64
CA ASP A 89 4.20 -14.39 -10.20
C ASP A 89 4.12 -14.56 -8.67
N ASP A 90 5.01 -15.36 -8.09
CA ASP A 90 5.18 -15.46 -6.63
C ASP A 90 5.61 -14.13 -6.02
N LEU A 91 6.54 -13.41 -6.65
CA LEU A 91 6.95 -12.08 -6.17
C LEU A 91 5.83 -11.04 -6.27
N ARG A 92 4.98 -11.11 -7.31
CA ARG A 92 3.80 -10.24 -7.44
C ARG A 92 2.72 -10.62 -6.45
N ALA A 93 2.48 -11.91 -6.23
CA ALA A 93 1.53 -12.42 -5.23
C ALA A 93 1.97 -12.02 -3.81
N GLU A 94 3.25 -12.15 -3.49
CA GLU A 94 3.79 -11.77 -2.19
C GLU A 94 3.75 -10.25 -1.98
N LYS A 95 4.05 -9.46 -3.02
CA LYS A 95 3.87 -7.99 -2.96
C LYS A 95 2.41 -7.60 -2.79
N LEU A 96 1.49 -8.27 -3.47
CA LEU A 96 0.06 -8.03 -3.32
C LEU A 96 -0.40 -8.36 -1.89
N ARG A 97 0.09 -9.45 -1.31
CA ARG A 97 -0.18 -9.84 0.08
C ARG A 97 0.37 -8.80 1.07
N LEU A 98 1.61 -8.36 0.87
CA LEU A 98 2.23 -7.31 1.67
C LEU A 98 1.44 -5.99 1.59
N MET A 99 1.03 -5.59 0.38
CA MET A 99 0.24 -4.38 0.16
C MET A 99 -1.13 -4.45 0.84
N LYS A 100 -1.80 -5.61 0.79
CA LYS A 100 -3.06 -5.83 1.52
C LYS A 100 -2.88 -5.72 3.03
N ALA A 101 -1.89 -6.40 3.59
CA ALA A 101 -1.59 -6.31 5.02
C ALA A 101 -1.22 -4.88 5.45
N GLN A 102 -0.53 -4.14 4.57
CA GLN A 102 -0.20 -2.74 4.82
C GLN A 102 -1.44 -1.84 4.77
N ALA A 103 -2.36 -2.08 3.83
CA ALA A 103 -3.64 -1.36 3.76
C ALA A 103 -4.49 -1.59 5.01
N GLU A 104 -4.66 -2.84 5.46
CA GLU A 104 -5.39 -3.18 6.69
C GLU A 104 -4.78 -2.51 7.93
N ARG A 105 -3.44 -2.45 8.00
CA ARG A 105 -2.75 -1.77 9.10
C ARG A 105 -3.03 -0.27 9.11
N GLU A 106 -3.02 0.37 7.94
CA GLU A 106 -3.32 1.81 7.85
C GLU A 106 -4.81 2.09 8.08
N GLU A 107 -5.73 1.22 7.68
CA GLU A 107 -7.15 1.32 8.02
C GLU A 107 -7.38 1.23 9.53
N THR A 108 -6.73 0.28 10.20
CA THR A 108 -6.83 0.11 11.66
C THR A 108 -6.32 1.36 12.39
N LYS A 109 -5.20 1.94 11.94
CA LYS A 109 -4.68 3.20 12.49
C LYS A 109 -5.63 4.36 12.26
N ASN A 110 -6.22 4.46 11.07
CA ASN A 110 -7.18 5.51 10.75
C ASN A 110 -8.45 5.39 11.62
N ALA A 111 -8.94 4.18 11.88
CA ALA A 111 -10.08 3.93 12.77
C ALA A 111 -9.75 4.34 14.22
N ALA A 112 -8.55 4.04 14.70
CA ALA A 112 -8.09 4.49 16.02
C ALA A 112 -8.01 6.02 16.12
N LEU A 113 -7.47 6.69 15.09
CA LEU A 113 -7.38 8.15 15.04
C LEU A 113 -8.75 8.84 14.97
N ARG A 114 -9.77 8.20 14.39
CA ARG A 114 -11.15 8.69 14.39
C ARG A 114 -11.88 8.48 15.71
N GLY A 115 -11.28 7.76 16.66
CA GLY A 115 -11.90 7.42 17.94
C GLY A 115 -12.91 6.27 17.85
N GLU A 116 -12.91 5.49 16.75
CA GLU A 116 -13.78 4.30 16.60
C GLU A 116 -13.23 3.08 17.36
N LEU A 117 -11.93 3.09 17.68
CA LEU A 117 -11.26 2.08 18.50
C LEU A 117 -10.77 2.72 19.80
N ILE A 118 -11.20 2.15 20.92
CA ILE A 118 -10.78 2.60 22.25
C ILE A 118 -9.92 1.50 22.88
N GLU A 119 -8.79 1.87 23.46
CA GLU A 119 -7.93 0.95 24.19
C GLU A 119 -8.65 0.45 25.45
N VAL A 120 -8.95 -0.85 25.49
CA VAL A 120 -9.66 -1.49 26.61
C VAL A 120 -8.94 -1.21 27.93
N GLU A 121 -7.61 -1.28 27.94
CA GLU A 121 -6.82 -1.05 29.15
C GLU A 121 -6.95 0.39 29.67
N ALA A 122 -7.00 1.38 28.76
CA ALA A 122 -7.23 2.77 29.14
C ALA A 122 -8.63 2.94 29.76
N VAL A 123 -9.67 2.38 29.14
CA VAL A 123 -11.04 2.41 29.67
C VAL A 123 -11.11 1.73 31.04
N THR A 124 -10.53 0.55 31.19
CA THR A 124 -10.50 -0.18 32.46
C THR A 124 -9.79 0.64 33.55
N ARG A 125 -8.65 1.27 33.26
CA ARG A 125 -7.93 2.12 34.24
C ARG A 125 -8.77 3.32 34.68
N GLU A 126 -9.39 4.03 33.75
CA GLU A 126 -10.27 5.17 34.05
C GLU A 126 -11.48 4.74 34.87
N TRP A 127 -12.17 3.67 34.49
CA TRP A 127 -13.30 3.15 35.25
C TRP A 127 -12.90 2.68 36.65
N GLN A 128 -11.75 2.02 36.78
CA GLN A 128 -11.22 1.65 38.10
C GLN A 128 -10.91 2.89 38.96
N ALA A 129 -10.43 3.99 38.37
CA ALA A 129 -10.21 5.25 39.10
C ALA A 129 -11.54 5.83 39.60
N VAL A 130 -12.53 5.96 38.71
CA VAL A 130 -13.86 6.44 39.07
C VAL A 130 -14.49 5.58 40.17
N LEU A 131 -14.41 4.24 40.07
CA LEU A 131 -14.97 3.34 41.07
C LEU A 131 -14.26 3.42 42.43
N ARG A 132 -12.94 3.65 42.45
CA ARG A 132 -12.20 3.90 43.70
C ARG A 132 -12.66 5.20 44.36
N ASP A 133 -12.86 6.26 43.58
CA ASP A 133 -13.31 7.55 44.08
C ASP A 133 -14.74 7.46 44.64
N VAL A 134 -15.64 6.77 43.93
CA VAL A 134 -17.00 6.48 44.42
C VAL A 134 -16.95 5.70 45.73
N ARG A 135 -16.14 4.65 45.82
CA ARG A 135 -15.98 3.87 47.07
C ARG A 135 -15.49 4.75 48.21
N ALA A 136 -14.47 5.57 47.99
CA ALA A 136 -13.94 6.46 49.01
C ALA A 136 -14.99 7.49 49.47
N ALA A 137 -15.74 8.06 48.52
CA ALA A 137 -16.82 8.99 48.81
C ALA A 137 -17.93 8.34 49.65
N MET A 138 -18.37 7.13 49.30
CA MET A 138 -19.39 6.40 50.06
C MET A 138 -18.92 6.06 51.49
N LEU A 139 -17.68 5.60 51.65
CA LEU A 139 -17.13 5.30 52.98
C LEU A 139 -16.90 6.54 53.85
N ALA A 140 -16.83 7.73 53.25
CA ALA A 140 -16.76 9.00 53.99
C ALA A 140 -18.13 9.51 54.47
N VAL A 141 -19.24 8.99 53.93
CA VAL A 141 -20.60 9.45 54.26
C VAL A 141 -20.91 9.36 55.75
N PRO A 142 -20.67 8.24 56.48
CA PRO A 142 -21.03 8.13 57.90
C PRO A 142 -20.37 9.20 58.77
N SER A 143 -19.09 9.47 58.53
CA SER A 143 -18.34 10.48 59.30
C SER A 143 -18.87 11.89 59.06
N ARG A 144 -19.17 12.24 57.80
CA ARG A 144 -19.75 13.54 57.45
C ARG A 144 -21.16 13.69 58.01
N PHE A 145 -21.98 12.64 57.88
CA PHE A 145 -23.35 12.62 58.36
C PHE A 145 -23.42 12.80 59.88
N GLY A 146 -22.55 12.12 60.63
CA GLY A 146 -22.44 12.29 62.08
C GLY A 146 -21.94 13.67 62.51
N ALA A 147 -21.02 14.28 61.74
CA ALA A 147 -20.58 15.65 62.01
C ALA A 147 -21.71 16.68 61.83
N ASP A 148 -22.55 16.51 60.81
CA ASP A 148 -23.67 17.41 60.50
C ASP A 148 -24.88 17.20 61.44
N HIS A 149 -24.98 16.04 62.12
CA HIS A 149 -26.10 15.66 62.98
C HIS A 149 -25.63 15.26 64.39
N PRO A 150 -25.31 16.22 65.28
CA PRO A 150 -24.73 15.95 66.60
C PRO A 150 -25.63 15.20 67.59
N HIS A 151 -26.91 15.08 67.29
CA HIS A 151 -27.90 14.37 68.12
C HIS A 151 -27.94 12.86 67.87
N LEU A 152 -27.25 12.39 66.81
CA LEU A 152 -27.15 10.96 66.53
C LEU A 152 -26.20 10.29 67.50
N THR A 153 -26.53 9.06 67.87
CA THR A 153 -25.66 8.25 68.74
C THR A 153 -24.55 7.58 67.93
N PRO A 154 -23.44 7.20 68.57
CA PRO A 154 -22.41 6.40 67.90
C PRO A 154 -22.94 5.08 67.32
N ASN A 155 -24.02 4.52 67.89
CA ASN A 155 -24.64 3.31 67.38
C ASN A 155 -25.32 3.55 66.03
N ASP A 156 -26.07 4.65 65.89
CA ASP A 156 -26.75 5.01 64.63
C ASP A 156 -25.75 5.21 63.47
N ILE A 157 -24.59 5.81 63.76
CA ILE A 157 -23.51 6.00 62.78
C ILE A 157 -22.85 4.67 62.41
N SER A 158 -22.71 3.76 63.39
CA SER A 158 -22.18 2.41 63.15
C SER A 158 -23.13 1.57 62.28
N ASP A 159 -24.43 1.66 62.52
CA ASP A 159 -25.46 0.97 61.75
C ASP A 159 -25.47 1.49 60.29
N LEU A 160 -25.42 2.81 60.09
CA LEU A 160 -25.30 3.42 58.77
C LEU A 160 -24.02 2.98 58.02
N ASN A 161 -22.88 2.95 58.70
CA ASN A 161 -21.63 2.49 58.11
C ASN A 161 -21.68 1.01 57.70
N SER A 162 -22.35 0.18 58.50
CA SER A 162 -22.53 -1.25 58.21
C SER A 162 -23.44 -1.43 56.99
N GLU A 163 -24.54 -0.69 56.90
CA GLU A 163 -25.44 -0.74 55.75
C GLU A 163 -24.76 -0.31 54.44
N ILE A 164 -23.98 0.78 54.46
CA ILE A 164 -23.22 1.24 53.29
C ILE A 164 -22.22 0.17 52.85
N LYS A 165 -21.52 -0.48 53.79
CA LYS A 165 -20.58 -1.56 53.46
C LYS A 165 -21.31 -2.77 52.87
N ASN A 166 -22.42 -3.19 53.46
CA ASN A 166 -23.25 -4.27 52.93
C ASN A 166 -23.70 -4.00 51.49
N GLY A 167 -24.14 -2.76 51.21
CA GLY A 167 -24.50 -2.34 49.86
C GLY A 167 -23.33 -2.40 48.87
N LEU A 168 -22.15 -1.93 49.29
CA LEU A 168 -20.93 -2.01 48.47
C LEU A 168 -20.44 -3.45 48.24
N GLU A 169 -20.61 -4.33 49.23
CA GLU A 169 -20.28 -5.77 49.12
C GLU A 169 -21.27 -6.51 48.20
N GLY A 170 -22.57 -6.17 48.26
CA GLY A 170 -23.58 -6.70 47.34
C GLY A 170 -23.26 -6.40 45.87
N LEU A 171 -22.85 -5.15 45.59
CA LEU A 171 -22.39 -4.72 44.26
C LEU A 171 -21.09 -5.43 43.82
N ALA A 172 -20.20 -5.74 44.75
CA ALA A 172 -18.95 -6.44 44.44
C ALA A 172 -19.18 -7.93 44.09
N ASP A 173 -20.16 -8.56 44.74
CA ASP A 173 -20.56 -9.94 44.50
C ASP A 173 -21.44 -10.11 43.24
N GLY A 174 -21.87 -9.01 42.61
CA GLY A 174 -22.78 -9.02 41.47
C GLY A 174 -24.18 -9.54 41.81
N LYS A 175 -24.57 -9.43 43.08
CA LYS A 175 -25.89 -9.81 43.58
C LYS A 175 -26.78 -8.57 43.58
N ASP A 176 -27.34 -8.27 42.41
CA ASP A 176 -28.59 -7.51 42.28
C ASP A 176 -29.73 -8.48 41.92
#